data_AF-A0A8I0BR70-F1
#
_entry.id   AF-A0A8I0BR70-F1
#
_cell.length_a   1.000
_cell.length_b   1.000
_cell.length_c   1.000
_cell.angle_alpha   90.00
_cell.angle_beta   90.00
_cell.angle_gamma   90.00
#
_symmetry.space_group_name_H-M   'P 1'
#
loop_
_entity.id
_entity.type
_entity.pdbx_description
1 polymer ?
#
loop_
_entity_poly.entity_id
_entity_poly.type
_entity_poly.pdbx_seq_one_letter_code
_entity_poly.pdbx_strand_id
1 'polypeptide(L)' 'FLGHVSNRIINEISGISRVTYDISGKPPATIEWE' A
#
# COMPACT_ATOMS: atom_id res chain seq x y z
N PHE A 1 -9.48 -7.10 5.81
CA PHE A 1 -8.10 -6.77 6.19
C PHE A 1 -7.60 -5.49 5.50
N LEU A 2 -7.41 -5.47 4.16
CA LEU A 2 -6.83 -4.32 3.44
C LEU A 2 -7.52 -2.98 3.74
N GLY A 3 -8.86 -2.94 3.73
CA GLY A 3 -9.60 -1.72 4.06
C GLY A 3 -9.38 -1.22 5.50
N HIS A 4 -9.27 -2.14 6.48
CA HIS A 4 -8.98 -1.76 7.87
C HIS A 4 -7.59 -1.14 8.00
N VAL A 5 -6.58 -1.74 7.36
CA VAL A 5 -5.21 -1.20 7.36
C VAL A 5 -5.16 0.16 6.66
N SER A 6 -5.79 0.29 5.48
CA SER A 6 -5.86 1.55 4.73
C SER A 6 -6.52 2.66 5.54
N ASN A 7 -7.64 2.38 6.22
CA ASN A 7 -8.35 3.36 7.04
C ASN A 7 -7.51 3.84 8.22
N ARG A 8 -6.73 2.96 8.85
CA ARG A 8 -5.82 3.34 9.92
C ARG A 8 -4.72 4.27 9.42
N ILE A 9 -4.06 3.92 8.32
CA ILE A 9 -2.96 4.74 7.77
C ILE A 9 -3.43 6.15 7.43
N ILE A 10 -4.55 6.29 6.71
CA ILE A 10 -5.06 7.60 6.27
C ILE A 10 -5.49 8.47 7.47
N ASN A 11 -6.04 7.87 8.53
CA ASN A 11 -6.52 8.63 9.69
C ASN A 11 -5.41 8.90 10.73
N GLU A 12 -4.39 8.05 10.84
CA GLU A 12 -3.33 8.17 11.85
C GLU A 12 -2.12 8.98 11.36
N ILE A 13 -1.89 9.11 10.04
CA ILE A 13 -0.71 9.77 9.46
C ILE A 13 -1.11 10.99 8.63
N SER A 14 -0.86 12.18 9.18
CA SER A 14 -1.08 13.45 8.49
C SER A 14 -0.25 13.54 7.20
N GLY A 15 -0.88 14.01 6.12
CA GLY A 15 -0.22 14.21 4.82
C GLY A 15 -0.28 12.99 3.89
N ILE A 16 -0.78 11.84 4.34
CA ILE A 16 -1.01 10.67 3.49
C ILE A 16 -2.49 10.59 3.10
N SER A 17 -2.77 10.59 1.79
CA SER A 17 -4.14 10.57 1.25
C SER A 17 -4.48 9.30 0.46
N ARG A 18 -3.48 8.46 0.15
CA ARG A 18 -3.65 7.26 -0.67
C ARG A 18 -2.72 6.15 -0.22
N VAL A 19 -3.26 4.94 -0.14
CA VAL A 19 -2.53 3.71 0.14
C VAL A 19 -2.78 2.75 -1.02
N THR A 20 -1.72 2.12 -1.52
CA THR A 20 -1.78 1.12 -2.60
C THR A 20 -1.28 -0.23 -2.10
N TYR A 21 -1.90 -1.31 -2.59
CA TYR A 21 -1.40 -2.66 -2.42
C TYR A 21 -0.90 -3.16 -3.78
N ASP A 22 0.37 -3.51 -3.86
CA ASP A 22 0.95 -4.04 -5.08
C ASP A 22 0.44 -5.45 -5.35
N ILE A 23 -0.11 -5.65 -6.55
CA ILE A 23 -0.66 -6.95 -7.01
C ILE A 23 0.21 -7.56 -8.11
N SER A 24 1.40 -6.99 -8.36
CA SER A 24 2.30 -7.43 -9.41
C SER A 24 2.94 -8.77 -9.04
N GLY A 25 2.93 -9.70 -10.00
CA GLY A 25 3.61 -10.98 -9.86
C GLY A 25 5.10 -10.87 -10.11
N LYS A 26 5.87 -11.76 -9.48
CA LYS A 26 7.25 -12.06 -9.86
C LYS A 26 7.28 -13.36 -10.67
N PRO A 27 7.71 -13.37 -11.94
CA PRO A 27 8.04 -12.25 -12.83
C PRO A 27 6.78 -11.57 -13.42
N PRO A 28 6.83 -10.31 -13.89
CA PRO A 28 8.01 -9.51 -14.29
C PRO A 28 8.51 -8.50 -13.24
N ALA A 29 7.86 -8.34 -12.09
CA ALA A 29 8.22 -7.34 -11.08
C ALA A 29 9.30 -7.84 -10.09
N THR A 30 9.95 -6.89 -9.43
CA THR A 30 10.81 -7.11 -8.26
C THR A 30 10.00 -7.06 -6.96
N ILE A 31 10.57 -7.56 -5.85
CA ILE A 31 9.90 -7.49 -4.53
C ILE A 31 9.92 -6.05 -4.00
N GLU A 32 11.07 -5.39 -4.10
CA GLU A 32 11.23 -3.98 -3.77
C GLU A 32 10.77 -3.10 -4.94
N TRP A 33 10.42 -1.85 -4.63
CA TRP A 33 9.94 -0.86 -5.60
C TRP A 33 11.07 -0.10 -6.34
N GLU A 34 12.34 -0.32 -5.96
CA GLU A 34 13.55 0.29 -6.57
C GLU A 34 14.61 -0.76 -6.93
#